data_AF-A0A382EF13-F1
#
_entry.id   AF-A0A382EF13-F1
#
_cell.length_a   1.000
_cell.length_b   1.000
_cell.length_c   1.000
_cell.angle_alpha   90.00
_cell.angle_beta   90.00
_cell.angle_gamma   90.00
#
_symmetry.space_group_name_H-M   'P 1'
#
loop_
_entity.id
_entity.type
_entity.pdbx_description
1 polymer ?
#
loop_
_entity_poly.entity_id
_entity_poly.type
_entity_poly.pdbx_seq_one_letter_code
_entity_poly.pdbx_strand_id
1 'polypeptide(L)'
;MNLDDTKELKRRLGFGVDLNSDEDRQRMAEVINAKLWFRGQPIVGKESEFALLKTSKHLLANLQEKNRLLAEYHCPADTRIQNFL
;
A
#
# COMPACT_ATOMS: atom_id res chain seq x y z
N MET A 1 17.67 -17.29 -18.76
CA MET A 1 16.68 -16.69 -17.83
C MET A 1 17.49 -16.08 -16.69
N ASN A 2 17.59 -14.76 -16.61
CA ASN A 2 18.47 -14.08 -15.64
C ASN A 2 17.94 -14.28 -14.22
N LEU A 3 18.68 -15.00 -13.37
CA LEU A 3 18.31 -15.22 -11.97
C LEU A 3 18.25 -13.90 -11.16
N ASP A 4 18.97 -12.86 -11.59
CA ASP A 4 18.96 -11.54 -10.97
C ASP A 4 17.60 -10.86 -11.02
N ASP A 5 16.86 -11.01 -12.14
CA ASP A 5 15.51 -10.45 -12.28
C ASP A 5 14.54 -11.06 -11.26
N THR A 6 14.73 -12.34 -10.94
CA THR A 6 13.81 -13.05 -10.03
C THR A 6 14.04 -12.66 -8.57
N LYS A 7 15.30 -12.42 -8.19
CA LYS A 7 15.66 -11.98 -6.83
C LYS A 7 15.22 -10.53 -6.60
N GLU A 8 15.43 -9.67 -7.59
CA GLU A 8 14.97 -8.28 -7.53
C GLU A 8 13.43 -8.18 -7.54
N LEU A 9 12.75 -8.97 -8.36
CA LEU A 9 11.28 -9.03 -8.36
C LEU A 9 10.74 -9.48 -7.00
N LYS A 10 11.32 -10.51 -6.40
CA LYS A 10 10.98 -10.96 -5.05
C LYS A 10 11.16 -9.84 -4.03
N ARG A 11 12.27 -9.12 -4.08
CA ARG A 11 12.54 -7.98 -3.19
C ARG A 11 11.51 -6.86 -3.38
N ARG A 12 11.16 -6.51 -4.62
CA ARG A 12 10.12 -5.50 -4.95
C ARG A 12 8.73 -5.90 -4.47
N LEU A 13 8.43 -7.20 -4.45
CA LEU A 13 7.18 -7.76 -3.90
C LEU A 13 7.18 -7.88 -2.37
N GLY A 14 8.30 -7.57 -1.70
CA GLY A 14 8.42 -7.64 -0.24
C GLY A 14 8.82 -9.02 0.29
N PHE A 15 9.43 -9.88 -0.54
CA PHE A 15 10.06 -11.11 -0.09
C PHE A 15 11.55 -10.88 0.23
N GLY A 16 12.01 -11.38 1.38
CA GLY A 16 13.42 -11.25 1.80
C GLY A 16 13.76 -9.88 2.40
N VAL A 17 12.77 -9.17 2.95
CA VAL A 17 12.95 -7.91 3.67
C VAL A 17 13.69 -8.18 4.96
N ASP A 18 14.81 -7.48 5.20
CA ASP A 18 15.49 -7.55 6.49
C ASP A 18 14.89 -6.52 7.43
N LEU A 19 14.05 -6.99 8.36
CA LEU A 19 13.43 -6.12 9.36
C LEU A 19 14.44 -5.54 10.36
N ASN A 20 15.74 -5.86 10.28
CA ASN A 20 16.79 -5.21 11.05
C ASN A 20 17.51 -4.11 10.26
N SER A 21 17.27 -3.99 8.96
CA SER A 21 17.78 -2.89 8.13
C SER A 21 16.91 -1.64 8.31
N ASP A 22 17.55 -0.51 8.61
CA ASP A 22 16.86 0.77 8.75
C ASP A 22 16.22 1.22 7.43
N GLU A 23 16.83 0.91 6.28
CA GLU A 23 16.30 1.26 4.96
C GLU A 23 15.00 0.52 4.65
N ASP A 24 14.98 -0.79 4.91
CA ASP A 24 13.80 -1.63 4.68
C ASP A 24 12.66 -1.27 5.65
N ARG A 25 12.99 -0.92 6.90
CA ARG A 25 12.02 -0.38 7.87
C ARG A 25 11.41 0.92 7.40
N GLN A 26 12.23 1.86 6.93
CA GLN A 26 11.74 3.15 6.44
C GLN A 26 10.82 2.96 5.23
N ARG A 27 11.21 2.09 4.29
CA ARG A 27 10.39 1.74 3.12
C ARG A 27 9.06 1.10 3.52
N MET A 28 9.09 0.22 4.52
CA MET A 28 7.87 -0.40 5.03
C MET A 28 6.94 0.62 5.70
N ALA A 29 7.50 1.51 6.54
CA ALA A 29 6.75 2.59 7.17
C ALA A 29 6.10 3.51 6.13
N GLU A 30 6.81 3.80 5.04
CA GLU A 30 6.32 4.59 3.92
C GLU A 30 5.12 3.94 3.23
N VAL A 31 5.19 2.63 2.95
CA VAL A 31 4.07 1.88 2.36
C VAL A 31 2.87 1.81 3.32
N ILE A 32 3.11 1.65 4.62
CA ILE A 32 2.06 1.65 5.64
C ILE A 32 1.36 3.01 5.68
N ASN A 33 2.11 4.10 5.76
CA ASN A 33 1.56 5.45 5.77
C ASN A 33 0.77 5.76 4.50
N ALA A 34 1.23 5.30 3.33
CA ALA A 34 0.46 5.43 2.09
C ALA A 34 -0.89 4.72 2.15
N LYS A 35 -0.95 3.51 2.75
CA LYS A 35 -2.21 2.78 2.94
C LYS A 35 -3.13 3.48 3.95
N LEU A 36 -2.58 3.99 5.05
CA LEU A 36 -3.35 4.73 6.05
C LEU A 36 -3.96 5.99 5.45
N TRP A 37 -3.14 6.80 4.79
CA TRP A 37 -3.58 8.02 4.11
C TRP A 37 -4.69 7.73 3.10
N PHE A 38 -4.50 6.71 2.26
CA PHE A 38 -5.49 6.28 1.26
C PHE A 38 -6.84 5.88 1.88
N ARG A 39 -6.82 5.25 3.05
CA ARG A 39 -8.01 4.88 3.82
C ARG A 39 -8.62 6.05 4.60
N GLY A 40 -8.07 7.26 4.49
CA GLY A 40 -8.50 8.43 5.26
C GLY A 40 -8.08 8.38 6.73
N GLN A 41 -7.09 7.56 7.09
CA GLN A 41 -6.56 7.42 8.44
C GLN A 41 -5.33 8.34 8.64
N PRO A 42 -5.06 8.78 9.88
CA PRO A 42 -3.88 9.60 10.17
C PRO A 42 -2.58 8.82 9.88
N ILE A 43 -1.57 9.53 9.35
CA ILE A 43 -0.23 8.99 9.14
C ILE A 43 0.66 9.23 10.35
N VAL A 44 1.73 8.45 10.48
CA VAL A 44 2.77 8.64 11.50
C VAL A 44 3.96 9.38 10.87
N GLY A 45 4.35 10.52 11.45
CA GLY A 45 5.42 11.38 10.93
C GLY A 45 4.89 12.48 10.02
N LYS A 46 5.78 13.10 9.21
CA LYS A 46 5.41 14.17 8.28
C LYS A 46 5.32 13.65 6.85
N GLU A 47 4.34 14.13 6.06
CA GLU A 47 4.24 13.78 4.63
C GLU A 47 5.55 14.09 3.86
N SER A 48 6.31 15.11 4.27
CA SER A 48 7.58 15.49 3.65
C SER A 48 8.70 14.45 3.83
N GLU A 49 8.57 13.54 4.80
CA GLU A 49 9.56 12.49 5.11
C GLU A 49 9.39 11.25 4.19
N PHE A 50 8.29 11.19 3.44
CA PHE A 50 7.92 10.04 2.60
C PHE A 50 7.81 10.44 1.12
N ALA A 51 8.84 10.12 0.35
CA ALA A 51 8.92 10.40 -1.08
C ALA A 51 7.80 9.75 -1.90
N LEU A 52 7.41 8.52 -1.57
CA LEU A 52 6.30 7.79 -2.18
C LEU A 52 5.00 8.53 -1.95
N LEU A 53 4.71 8.92 -0.69
CA LEU A 53 3.46 9.59 -0.36
C LEU A 53 3.36 10.94 -1.07
N LYS A 54 4.45 11.72 -1.04
CA LYS A 54 4.54 13.01 -1.75
C LYS A 54 4.27 12.86 -3.25
N THR A 55 4.86 11.87 -3.89
CA THR A 55 4.72 11.65 -5.34
C THR A 55 3.37 11.07 -5.73
N SER A 56 2.84 10.15 -4.91
CA SER A 56 1.63 9.38 -5.23
C SER A 56 0.33 10.03 -4.73
N LYS A 57 0.40 11.09 -3.93
CA LYS A 57 -0.76 11.73 -3.29
C LYS A 57 -1.94 12.00 -4.23
N HIS A 58 -1.67 12.59 -5.39
CA HIS A 58 -2.73 12.91 -6.37
C HIS A 58 -3.35 11.64 -6.98
N LEU A 59 -2.55 10.61 -7.22
CA LEU A 59 -3.05 9.32 -7.72
C LEU A 59 -3.89 8.61 -6.65
N LEU A 60 -3.42 8.60 -5.40
CA LEU A 60 -4.15 8.03 -4.28
C LEU A 60 -5.47 8.77 -4.03
N ALA A 61 -5.49 10.10 -4.17
CA ALA A 61 -6.71 10.89 -4.10
C ALA A 61 -7.71 10.49 -5.21
N ASN A 62 -7.25 10.35 -6.45
CA ASN A 62 -8.12 9.90 -7.54
C ASN A 62 -8.68 8.49 -7.29
N LEU A 63 -7.85 7.59 -6.77
CA LEU A 63 -8.27 6.23 -6.45
C LEU A 63 -9.27 6.22 -5.28
N GLN A 64 -9.12 7.10 -4.30
CA GLN A 64 -10.05 7.26 -3.19
C GLN A 64 -11.43 7.68 -3.68
N GLU A 65 -11.50 8.64 -4.61
CA GLU A 65 -12.75 9.07 -5.24
C GLU A 65 -13.43 7.94 -6.01
N LYS A 66 -12.66 7.12 -6.74
CA LYS A 66 -13.18 5.93 -7.41
C LYS A 66 -13.71 4.90 -6.42
N ASN A 67 -13.01 4.67 -5.31
CA ASN A 67 -13.47 3.78 -4.26
C ASN A 67 -14.75 4.28 -3.60
N ARG A 68 -14.96 5.59 -3.48
CA ARG A 68 -16.24 6.15 -2.99
C ARG A 68 -17.39 5.81 -3.94
N LEU A 69 -17.18 5.87 -5.25
CA LEU A 69 -18.20 5.47 -6.23
C LEU A 69 -18.52 3.97 -6.16
N LEU A 70 -17.55 3.16 -5.72
CA LEU A 70 -17.68 1.71 -5.54
C LEU A 70 -17.95 1.33 -4.08
N ALA A 71 -18.48 2.23 -3.25
CA ALA A 71 -18.65 1.98 -1.82
C ALA A 71 -19.56 0.75 -1.53
N GLU A 72 -20.50 0.47 -2.42
CA GLU A 72 -21.41 -0.68 -2.32
C GLU A 72 -20.85 -1.96 -2.96
N TYR A 73 -19.68 -1.87 -3.62
CA TYR A 73 -19.03 -3.02 -4.22
C TYR A 73 -18.07 -3.68 -3.22
N HIS A 74 -18.53 -4.78 -2.65
CA HIS A 74 -17.71 -5.62 -1.79
C HIS A 74 -16.75 -6.50 -2.60
N CYS A 75 -15.62 -6.86 -1.98
CA CYS A 75 -14.75 -7.86 -2.60
C CYS A 75 -15.47 -9.22 -2.65
N PRO A 76 -15.13 -10.13 -3.59
CA PRO A 76 -15.86 -11.39 -3.77
C PRO A 76 -15.96 -12.25 -2.52
N ALA A 77 -14.98 -12.16 -1.60
CA ALA A 77 -15.02 -12.85 -0.32
C ALA A 77 -16.09 -12.25 0.61
N ASP A 78 -16.08 -10.93 0.78
CA ASP A 78 -17.02 -10.19 1.62
C ASP A 78 -18.46 -10.32 1.11
N THR A 79 -18.69 -10.26 -0.21
CA THR A 79 -20.03 -10.46 -0.79
C THR A 79 -20.61 -11.83 -0.43
N ARG A 80 -19.79 -12.89 -0.47
CA ARG A 80 -20.24 -14.26 -0.14
C ARG A 80 -20.64 -14.36 1.34
N ILE A 81 -19.86 -13.75 2.22
CA ILE A 81 -20.16 -13.71 3.66
C ILE A 81 -21.44 -12.91 3.89
N GLN A 82 -21.57 -11.74 3.27
CA GLN A 82 -22.72 -10.85 3.43
C GLN A 82 -24.03 -11.46 2.89
N ASN A 83 -23.95 -12.29 1.84
CA ASN A 83 -25.12 -13.03 1.32
C ASN A 83 -25.54 -14.21 2.19
N PHE A 84 -24.64 -14.71 3.05
CA PHE A 84 -24.94 -15.79 3.98
C PHE A 84 -25.59 -15.29 5.27
N LEU A 85 -25.13 -14.15 5.79
CA LEU A 85 -25.67 -13.48 6.98
C LEU A 85 -27.06 -12.89 6.71
#